data_AF-A0A969Z5I7-F1
#
_entry.id   AF-A0A969Z5I7-F1
#
_cell.length_a   1.000
_cell.length_b   1.000
_cell.length_c   1.000
_cell.angle_alpha   90.00
_cell.angle_beta   90.00
_cell.angle_gamma   90.00
#
_symmetry.space_group_name_H-M   'P 1'
#
loop_
_entity.id
_entity.type
_entity.pdbx_description
1 polymer ?
#
loop_
_entity_poly.entity_id
_entity_poly.type
_entity_poly.pdbx_seq_one_letter_code
_entity_poly.pdbx_strand_id
1 'polypeptide(L)' 'MGRINRKKLEIEDDVYNIIVDQVYELNTGARSLQTIMNNIRTRFIKKVLRGTDSIIYLNCEDVIDKSTIRKGRN' A
#
# COMPACT_ATOMS: atom_id res chain seq x y z
N MET A 1 17.02 6.62 28.54
CA MET A 1 17.42 6.49 27.12
C MET A 1 16.19 6.16 26.29
N GLY A 2 15.70 7.12 25.50
CA GLY A 2 14.52 6.91 24.65
C GLY A 2 14.81 5.91 23.54
N ARG A 3 13.95 4.91 23.35
CA ARG A 3 14.07 3.89 22.31
C ARG A 3 13.81 4.56 20.95
N ILE A 4 14.87 4.88 20.20
CA ILE A 4 14.74 5.41 18.83
C ILE A 4 14.22 4.26 17.97
N ASN A 5 12.91 4.25 17.71
CA ASN A 5 12.30 3.30 16.80
C ASN A 5 12.68 3.75 15.38
N ARG A 6 13.85 3.30 14.88
CA ARG A 6 14.36 3.61 13.53
C ARG A 6 13.53 2.87 12.47
N LYS A 7 12.23 3.14 12.42
CA LYS A 7 11.32 2.64 11.39
C LYS A 7 11.47 3.54 10.16
N LYS A 8 11.95 2.99 9.05
CA LYS A 8 12.10 3.71 7.77
C LYS A 8 11.01 3.24 6.80
N LEU A 9 10.49 4.16 5.99
CA LEU A 9 9.67 3.84 4.82
C LEU A 9 10.52 4.12 3.58
N GLU A 10 10.65 3.12 2.72
CA GLU A 10 11.27 3.22 1.41
C GLU A 10 10.21 2.87 0.37
N ILE A 11 10.14 3.69 -0.67
CA ILE A 11 9.12 3.59 -1.72
C ILE A 11 9.88 3.42 -3.02
N GLU A 12 9.59 2.35 -3.76
CA GLU A 12 10.12 2.13 -5.10
C GLU A 12 9.66 3.24 -6.03
N ASP A 13 10.50 3.57 -7.01
CA ASP A 13 10.12 4.44 -8.10
C ASP A 13 8.86 3.88 -8.80
N ASP A 14 8.02 4.76 -9.35
CA ASP A 14 6.74 4.44 -10.01
C ASP A 14 5.58 3.91 -9.16
N VAL A 15 5.75 3.64 -7.86
CA VAL A 15 4.63 3.27 -6.97
C VAL A 15 3.47 4.25 -7.06
N TYR A 16 3.76 5.55 -7.09
CA TYR A 16 2.73 6.58 -7.20
C TYR A 16 2.00 6.54 -8.53
N ASN A 17 2.70 6.27 -9.64
CA ASN A 17 2.13 6.14 -10.97
C ASN A 17 1.16 4.94 -11.02
N ILE A 18 1.57 3.80 -10.47
CA ILE A 18 0.73 2.60 -10.41
C ILE A 18 -0.53 2.81 -9.58
N ILE A 19 -0.43 3.51 -8.44
CA ILE A 19 -1.61 3.85 -7.63
C ILE A 19 -2.58 4.70 -8.45
N VAL A 20 -2.06 5.69 -9.17
CA VAL A 20 -2.87 6.59 -10.02
C VAL A 20 -3.56 5.79 -11.14
N ASP A 21 -2.83 4.95 -11.85
CA ASP A 21 -3.36 4.13 -12.96
C ASP A 21 -4.50 3.23 -12.48
N GLN A 22 -4.33 2.55 -11.35
CA GLN A 22 -5.35 1.67 -10.78
C GLN A 22 -6.59 2.44 -10.31
N VAL A 23 -6.43 3.66 -9.80
CA VAL A 23 -7.57 4.50 -9.43
C VAL A 23 -8.37 4.89 -10.67
N TYR A 24 -7.69 5.21 -11.77
CA TYR A 24 -8.35 5.50 -13.05
C TYR A 24 -9.07 4.28 -13.61
N GLU A 25 -8.46 3.09 -13.56
CA GLU A 25 -9.11 1.84 -13.99
C GLU A 25 -10.40 1.53 -13.22
N LEU A 26 -10.45 1.87 -11.94
CA LEU A 26 -11.61 1.61 -11.08
C LEU A 26 -12.79 2.57 -11.31
N ASN A 27 -12.63 3.64 -12.12
CA ASN A 27 -13.69 4.57 -12.55
C ASN A 27 -14.63 5.11 -11.45
N THR A 28 -14.17 5.13 -10.20
CA THR A 28 -14.97 5.43 -9.00
C THR A 28 -14.34 6.54 -8.15
N GLY A 29 -13.33 7.22 -8.71
CA GLY A 29 -12.70 8.42 -8.17
C GLY A 29 -12.09 8.23 -6.77
N ALA A 30 -12.29 9.22 -5.89
CA ALA A 30 -11.65 9.28 -4.57
C ALA A 30 -11.96 8.08 -3.66
N ARG A 31 -13.09 7.41 -3.85
CA ARG A 31 -13.48 6.21 -3.07
C ARG A 31 -12.52 5.05 -3.32
N SER A 32 -12.09 4.87 -4.56
CA SER A 32 -11.16 3.80 -4.94
C SER A 32 -9.75 4.09 -4.51
N LEU A 33 -9.30 5.35 -4.61
CA LEU A 33 -8.03 5.77 -4.05
C LEU A 33 -7.97 5.49 -2.54
N GLN A 34 -9.00 5.87 -1.78
CA GLN A 34 -9.06 5.55 -0.35
C GLN A 34 -9.00 4.05 -0.08
N THR A 35 -9.63 3.24 -0.92
CA THR A 35 -9.65 1.77 -0.77
C THR A 35 -8.26 1.17 -1.02
N ILE A 36 -7.61 1.55 -2.13
CA ILE A 36 -6.25 1.12 -2.46
C ILE A 36 -5.27 1.51 -1.34
N MET A 37 -5.31 2.78 -0.92
CA MET A 37 -4.46 3.28 0.16
C MET A 37 -4.69 2.54 1.49
N ASN A 38 -5.94 2.21 1.83
CA ASN A 38 -6.23 1.45 3.03
C ASN A 38 -5.70 0.01 2.98
N ASN A 39 -5.77 -0.65 1.82
CA ASN A 39 -5.25 -2.00 1.63
C ASN A 39 -3.72 -2.02 1.79
N ILE A 40 -3.02 -1.07 1.16
CA ILE A 40 -1.57 -0.88 1.28
C ILE A 40 -1.19 -0.65 2.75
N ARG A 41 -1.83 0.33 3.40
CA ARG A 41 -1.56 0.70 4.81
C ARG A 41 -1.76 -0.48 5.77
N THR A 42 -2.83 -1.25 5.60
CA THR A 42 -3.17 -2.37 6.50
C THR A 42 -2.08 -3.45 6.51
N ARG A 43 -1.47 -3.73 5.35
CA ARG A 43 -0.38 -4.72 5.24
C ARG A 43 0.86 -4.26 6.01
N PHE A 44 1.23 -3.00 5.88
CA PHE A 44 2.41 -2.47 6.56
C PHE A 44 2.21 -2.33 8.06
N ILE A 45 1.02 -1.93 8.52
CA ILE A 45 0.69 -1.93 9.96
C ILE A 45 0.91 -3.32 10.56
N LYS A 46 0.49 -4.40 9.87
CA LYS A 46 0.73 -5.77 10.36
C LYS A 46 2.22 -6.11 10.47
N LYS A 47 3.05 -5.74 9.48
CA LYS A 47 4.51 -5.94 9.54
C LYS A 47 5.14 -5.16 10.70
N VAL A 48 4.75 -3.90 10.85
CA VAL A 48 5.22 -2.98 11.90
C VAL A 48 4.86 -3.44 13.31
N LEU A 49 3.63 -3.95 13.51
CA LEU A 49 3.14 -4.45 14.79
C LEU A 49 3.81 -5.77 15.19
N ARG A 50 4.17 -6.62 14.21
CA ARG A 50 4.92 -7.85 14.44
C ARG A 50 6.38 -7.61 14.81
N GLY A 51 6.87 -6.38 14.64
CA GLY A 51 8.24 -6.00 15.00
C GLY A 51 9.32 -6.71 14.17
N THR A 52 8.95 -7.30 13.04
CA THR A 52 9.85 -8.08 12.18
C THR A 52 10.77 -7.20 11.35
N ASP A 53 10.29 -6.00 10.98
CA ASP A 53 10.99 -5.15 10.03
C ASP A 53 11.24 -3.74 10.59
N SER A 54 12.50 -3.31 10.54
CA SER A 54 12.90 -1.91 10.80
C SER A 54 12.73 -1.02 9.58
N ILE A 55 12.62 -1.61 8.38
CA ILE A 55 12.39 -0.90 7.12
C ILE A 55 11.14 -1.48 6.47
N ILE A 56 10.19 -0.61 6.16
CA ILE A 56 9.04 -0.92 5.33
C ILE A 56 9.42 -0.54 3.91
N TYR A 57 9.55 -1.53 3.04
CA TYR A 57 9.71 -1.30 1.60
C TYR A 57 8.34 -1.45 0.92
N LEU A 58 7.90 -0.42 0.22
CA LEU A 58 6.70 -0.41 -0.63
C LEU A 58 7.16 -0.48 -2.08
N ASN A 59 6.88 -1.61 -2.71
CA ASN A 59 7.25 -1.90 -4.10
C ASN A 59 6.01 -1.89 -5.00
N CYS A 60 6.23 -1.88 -6.31
CA CYS A 60 5.18 -1.85 -7.33
C CYS A 60 4.24 -3.08 -7.23
N GLU A 61 4.81 -4.26 -6.96
CA GLU A 61 4.05 -5.51 -6.79
C GLU A 61 3.07 -5.44 -5.62
N ASP A 62 3.48 -4.84 -4.51
CA ASP A 62 2.68 -4.70 -3.30
C ASP A 62 1.40 -3.88 -3.54
N VAL A 63 1.45 -2.95 -4.51
CA VAL A 63 0.32 -2.15 -4.97
C VAL A 63 -0.60 -2.97 -5.89
N ILE A 64 -0.05 -3.68 -6.87
CA ILE A 64 -0.78 -4.51 -7.85
C ILE A 64 -1.54 -5.65 -7.16
N ASP A 65 -0.91 -6.33 -6.20
CA ASP A 65 -1.52 -7.42 -5.42
C ASP A 65 -2.70 -6.98 -4.55
N LYS A 66 -2.93 -5.68 -4.40
CA LYS A 66 -3.90 -5.11 -3.46
C LYS A 66 -4.95 -4.21 -4.12
N SER A 67 -4.75 -3.90 -5.39
CA SER A 67 -5.67 -3.19 -6.25
C SER A 67 -6.64 -4.09 -7.01
N THR A 68 -6.39 -5.41 -6.99
CA THR A 68 -7.36 -6.44 -7.38
C THR A 68 -8.54 -6.44 -6.41
N ILE A 69 -9.39 -5.40 -6.51
CA ILE A 69 -10.75 -5.43 -6.02
C ILE A 69 -11.41 -6.55 -6.81
N ARG A 70 -11.84 -7.61 -6.12
CA ARG A 70 -12.61 -8.70 -6.73
C ARG A 70 -13.77 -8.04 -7.50
N LYS A 71 -13.69 -7.98 -8.84
CA LYS A 71 -14.87 -7.74 -9.66
C LYS A 71 -15.87 -8.79 -9.21
N GLY A 72 -16.97 -8.36 -8.59
CA GLY A 72 -18.06 -9.25 -8.25
C GLY A 72 -18.38 -10.07 -9.49
N ARG A 73 -18.50 -11.40 -9.33
CA ARG A 73 -18.93 -12.28 -10.40
C ARG A 73 -20.25 -11.71 -10.94
N ASN A 74 -20.24 -11.37 -12.22
CA ASN A 74 -21.45 -11.04 -12.98
C ASN A 74 -22.36 -12.27 -13.02
#